data_AF-A0A3G1CV42-F1
#
_entry.id   AF-A0A3G1CV42-F1
#
_cell.length_a   1.000
_cell.length_b   1.000
_cell.length_c   1.000
_cell.angle_alpha   90.00
_cell.angle_beta   90.00
_cell.angle_gamma   90.00
#
_symmetry.space_group_name_H-M   'P 1'
#
loop_
_entity.id
_entity.type
_entity.pdbx_description
1 polymer ?
#
loop_
_entity_poly.entity_id
_entity_poly.type
_entity_poly.pdbx_seq_one_letter_code
_entity_poly.pdbx_strand_id
1 'polypeptide(L)'
;MVKQQIEGVRFIAANTDAQALRNSSADVTVQLGTQITSGLGAGANPEVGRNSAEEDAETIRASLEGADMVFIAAGMGGGTGTGAAPVVAKIAKELGILTVAVVTRPFDFEGKKRAAAAEQGINELSETVDSLITIPNNKLLKVLGKGTTLLDAFAK
;
A
#
# COMPACT_ATOMS: atom_id res chain seq x y z
N MET A 1 0.26 10.62 -8.33
CA MET A 1 -1.03 10.16 -8.87
C MET A 1 -2.12 11.23 -8.74
N VAL A 2 -2.57 11.62 -7.55
CA VAL A 2 -3.65 12.64 -7.42
C VAL A 2 -3.35 13.96 -8.15
N LYS A 3 -2.13 14.50 -7.98
CA LYS A 3 -1.71 15.76 -8.65
C LYS A 3 -1.60 15.65 -10.18
N GLN A 4 -1.68 14.45 -10.75
CA GLN A 4 -1.60 14.22 -12.19
C GLN A 4 -2.98 14.22 -12.87
N GLN A 5 -4.05 14.57 -12.14
CA GLN A 5 -5.41 14.73 -12.69
C GLN A 5 -5.88 13.54 -13.54
N ILE A 6 -5.73 12.32 -13.00
CA ILE A 6 -6.30 11.14 -13.64
C ILE A 6 -7.82 11.25 -13.52
N GLU A 7 -8.52 11.41 -14.63
CA GLU A 7 -9.98 11.49 -14.67
C GLU A 7 -10.61 10.10 -14.51
N GLY A 8 -11.82 10.06 -13.95
CA GLY A 8 -12.62 8.83 -13.84
C GLY A 8 -12.19 7.87 -12.74
N VAL A 9 -11.29 8.28 -11.82
CA VAL A 9 -10.86 7.46 -10.68
C VAL A 9 -11.10 8.18 -9.36
N ARG A 10 -11.46 7.43 -8.32
CA ARG A 10 -11.56 7.91 -6.94
C ARG A 10 -10.31 7.49 -6.18
N PHE A 11 -9.63 8.43 -5.55
CA PHE A 11 -8.44 8.15 -4.76
C PHE A 11 -8.79 7.92 -3.29
N ILE A 12 -8.27 6.82 -2.74
CA ILE A 12 -8.38 6.48 -1.32
C ILE A 12 -6.97 6.37 -0.75
N ALA A 13 -6.68 7.09 0.32
CA ALA A 13 -5.45 6.94 1.09
C ALA A 13 -5.75 6.20 2.39
N ALA A 14 -5.20 4.99 2.54
CA ALA A 14 -5.32 4.20 3.77
C ALA A 14 -3.99 4.11 4.51
N ASN A 15 -3.94 4.51 5.78
CA ASN A 15 -2.69 4.45 6.55
C ASN A 15 -2.95 4.38 8.07
N THR A 16 -2.01 3.78 8.81
CA THR A 16 -1.99 3.79 10.27
C THR A 16 -1.38 5.07 10.85
N ASP A 17 -0.61 5.82 10.06
CA ASP A 17 -0.05 7.11 10.44
C ASP A 17 -1.05 8.23 10.15
N ALA A 18 -1.62 8.80 11.22
CA ALA A 18 -2.61 9.87 11.12
C ALA A 18 -2.00 11.18 10.61
N GLN A 19 -0.70 11.43 10.83
CA GLN A 19 -0.03 12.63 10.32
C GLN A 19 0.12 12.55 8.81
N ALA A 20 0.48 11.37 8.30
CA ALA A 20 0.58 11.13 6.87
C ALA A 20 -0.77 11.35 6.17
N LEU A 21 -1.88 10.90 6.76
CA LEU A 21 -3.22 11.08 6.19
C LEU A 21 -3.68 12.53 6.15
N ARG A 22 -3.36 13.34 7.17
CA ARG A 22 -3.72 14.78 7.17
C ARG A 22 -3.09 15.55 6.01
N ASN A 23 -1.95 15.08 5.50
CA ASN A 23 -1.26 15.69 4.37
C ASN A 23 -1.65 15.06 3.02
N SER A 24 -2.57 14.09 3.01
CA SER A 24 -3.03 13.43 1.79
C SER A 24 -3.93 14.35 0.98
N SER A 25 -3.78 14.30 -0.34
CA SER A 25 -4.67 14.97 -1.28
C SER A 25 -5.75 14.05 -1.86
N ALA A 26 -5.89 12.82 -1.34
CA ALA A 26 -6.87 11.86 -1.81
C ALA A 26 -8.31 12.30 -1.50
N ASP A 27 -9.28 11.84 -2.30
CA ASP A 27 -10.70 12.17 -2.12
C ASP A 27 -11.26 11.58 -0.81
N VAL A 28 -10.70 10.44 -0.39
CA VAL A 28 -11.06 9.74 0.85
C VAL A 28 -9.79 9.36 1.59
N THR A 29 -9.81 9.53 2.91
CA THR A 29 -8.77 9.03 3.81
C THR A 29 -9.36 8.02 4.77
N VAL A 30 -8.72 6.86 4.90
CA VAL A 30 -9.07 5.81 5.85
C VAL A 30 -7.92 5.65 6.84
N GLN A 31 -8.15 6.03 8.09
CA GLN A 31 -7.20 5.76 9.16
C GLN A 31 -7.37 4.33 9.64
N LEU A 32 -6.27 3.59 9.68
CA LEU A 32 -6.24 2.18 10.08
C LEU A 32 -5.70 2.03 11.50
N GLY A 33 -6.25 1.09 12.26
CA GLY A 33 -5.78 0.65 13.56
C GLY A 33 -5.69 1.79 14.57
N THR A 34 -6.75 2.59 14.70
CA THR A 34 -6.73 3.75 15.61
C THR A 34 -6.50 3.30 17.04
N GLN A 35 -7.08 2.18 17.47
CA GLN A 35 -6.86 1.64 18.81
C GLN A 35 -5.48 0.97 18.94
N ILE A 36 -5.03 0.27 17.90
CA ILE A 36 -3.75 -0.46 17.92
C ILE A 36 -2.54 0.48 17.90
N THR A 37 -2.59 1.53 17.07
CA THR A 37 -1.41 2.37 16.77
C THR A 37 -1.49 3.75 17.39
N SER A 38 -2.66 4.16 17.88
CA SER A 38 -2.91 5.54 18.32
C SER A 38 -2.54 6.59 17.24
N GLY A 39 -2.59 6.21 15.96
CA GLY A 39 -2.24 7.07 14.84
C GLY A 39 -0.74 7.29 14.62
N LEU A 40 0.14 6.51 15.27
CA LEU A 40 1.60 6.63 15.19
C LEU A 40 2.24 5.76 14.09
N GLY A 41 1.43 4.97 13.37
CA GLY A 41 1.92 4.06 12.34
C GLY A 41 2.30 2.68 12.85
N ALA A 42 2.55 1.76 11.91
CA ALA A 42 2.79 0.34 12.20
C ALA A 42 4.24 -0.01 12.62
N GLY A 43 5.14 0.97 12.75
CA GLY A 43 6.51 0.76 13.23
C GLY A 43 7.34 -0.25 12.40
N ALA A 44 7.11 -0.33 11.09
CA ALA A 44 7.70 -1.33 10.19
C ALA A 44 7.39 -2.80 10.55
N ASN A 45 6.35 -3.06 11.34
CA ASN A 45 5.85 -4.40 11.62
C ASN A 45 4.62 -4.72 10.74
N PRO A 46 4.70 -5.70 9.81
CA PRO A 46 3.57 -6.11 8.99
C PRO A 46 2.36 -6.60 9.79
N GLU A 47 2.57 -7.30 10.91
CA GLU A 47 1.46 -7.82 11.73
C GLU A 47 0.61 -6.68 12.31
N VAL A 48 1.26 -5.59 12.74
CA VAL A 48 0.54 -4.39 13.21
C VAL A 48 -0.28 -3.80 12.06
N GLY A 49 0.29 -3.73 10.85
CA GLY A 49 -0.42 -3.26 9.66
C GLY A 49 -1.63 -4.13 9.31
N ARG A 50 -1.50 -5.45 9.40
CA ARG A 50 -2.57 -6.41 9.16
C ARG A 50 -3.70 -6.26 10.17
N ASN A 51 -3.38 -6.34 11.47
CA ASN A 51 -4.38 -6.21 12.54
C ASN A 51 -5.08 -4.85 12.48
N SER A 52 -4.37 -3.79 12.10
CA SER A 52 -4.96 -2.47 11.90
C SER A 52 -5.97 -2.42 10.75
N ALA A 53 -5.71 -3.15 9.67
CA ALA A 53 -6.66 -3.25 8.55
C ALA A 53 -7.86 -4.14 8.89
N GLU A 54 -7.65 -5.19 9.68
CA GLU A 54 -8.73 -6.06 10.18
C GLU A 54 -9.63 -5.32 11.18
N GLU A 55 -9.07 -4.48 12.07
CA GLU A 55 -9.83 -3.61 12.98
C GLU A 55 -10.80 -2.72 12.20
N ASP A 56 -10.33 -2.13 11.09
CA ASP A 56 -11.09 -1.18 10.27
C ASP A 56 -11.69 -1.82 9.00
N ALA A 57 -11.92 -3.14 8.99
CA ALA A 57 -12.38 -3.87 7.82
C ALA A 57 -13.72 -3.35 7.26
N GLU A 58 -14.67 -2.99 8.13
CA GLU A 58 -15.96 -2.42 7.71
C GLU A 58 -15.81 -1.03 7.09
N THR A 59 -14.90 -0.20 7.62
CA THR A 59 -14.59 1.11 7.04
C THR A 59 -13.95 0.94 5.65
N ILE A 60 -13.05 -0.02 5.49
CA ILE A 60 -12.45 -0.36 4.19
C ILE A 60 -13.55 -0.83 3.24
N ARG A 61 -14.41 -1.76 3.66
CA ARG A 61 -15.52 -2.30 2.86
C ARG A 61 -16.41 -1.17 2.34
N ALA A 62 -16.91 -0.32 3.22
CA ALA A 62 -17.76 0.82 2.86
C ALA A 62 -17.06 1.80 1.89
N SER A 63 -15.73 1.95 1.99
CA SER A 63 -14.98 2.82 1.08
C SER A 63 -14.84 2.27 -0.35
N LEU A 64 -14.96 0.94 -0.51
CA LEU A 64 -14.82 0.22 -1.77
C LEU A 64 -16.16 -0.11 -2.45
N GLU A 65 -17.27 0.00 -1.72
CA GLU A 65 -18.61 -0.29 -2.25
C GLU A 65 -18.92 0.52 -3.52
N GLY A 66 -19.47 -0.18 -4.53
CA GLY A 66 -19.85 0.39 -5.81
C GLY A 66 -18.71 0.54 -6.83
N ALA A 67 -17.48 0.12 -6.50
CA ALA A 67 -16.39 0.07 -7.47
C ALA A 67 -16.47 -1.20 -8.34
N ASP A 68 -16.31 -1.07 -9.65
CA ASP A 68 -16.17 -2.22 -10.56
C ASP A 68 -14.74 -2.79 -10.54
N MET A 69 -13.76 -1.92 -10.29
CA MET A 69 -12.34 -2.25 -10.29
C MET A 69 -11.59 -1.44 -9.22
N VAL A 70 -10.63 -2.07 -8.55
CA VAL A 70 -9.76 -1.41 -7.57
C VAL A 70 -8.29 -1.62 -7.92
N PHE A 71 -7.51 -0.55 -7.77
CA PHE A 71 -6.05 -0.58 -7.84
C PHE A 71 -5.45 -0.41 -6.45
N ILE A 72 -4.73 -1.41 -5.97
CA ILE A 72 -4.05 -1.37 -4.67
C ILE A 72 -2.59 -1.02 -4.91
N ALA A 73 -2.20 0.20 -4.56
CA ALA A 73 -0.82 0.66 -4.66
C ALA A 73 -0.14 0.65 -3.29
N ALA A 74 0.93 -0.13 -3.12
CA ALA A 74 1.63 -0.24 -1.84
C ALA A 74 3.15 -0.46 -1.97
N GLY A 75 3.90 0.13 -1.05
CA GLY A 75 5.31 -0.18 -0.86
C GLY A 75 5.52 -1.36 0.07
N MET A 76 6.14 -2.44 -0.43
CA MET A 76 6.33 -3.68 0.33
C MET A 76 7.61 -3.61 1.17
N GLY A 77 7.59 -4.32 2.30
CA GLY A 77 8.69 -4.37 3.27
C GLY A 77 8.52 -3.44 4.46
N GLY A 78 7.58 -2.49 4.40
CA GLY A 78 7.15 -1.70 5.55
C GLY A 78 6.19 -2.46 6.47
N GLY A 79 5.52 -1.74 7.38
CA GLY A 79 4.49 -2.32 8.25
C GLY A 79 3.11 -2.26 7.60
N THR A 80 2.59 -1.04 7.43
CA THR A 80 1.23 -0.79 6.95
C THR A 80 0.99 -1.39 5.57
N GLY A 81 1.77 -1.00 4.55
CA GLY A 81 1.57 -1.49 3.19
C GLY A 81 1.66 -3.01 3.08
N THR A 82 2.70 -3.60 3.68
CA THR A 82 2.92 -5.05 3.64
C THR A 82 1.80 -5.85 4.30
N GLY A 83 1.29 -5.40 5.45
CA GLY A 83 0.29 -6.14 6.21
C GLY A 83 -1.16 -5.82 5.82
N ALA A 84 -1.45 -4.56 5.49
CA ALA A 84 -2.80 -4.10 5.19
C ALA A 84 -3.22 -4.39 3.74
N ALA A 85 -2.29 -4.34 2.78
CA ALA A 85 -2.65 -4.53 1.37
C ALA A 85 -3.33 -5.88 1.07
N PRO A 86 -2.86 -7.03 1.61
CA PRO A 86 -3.57 -8.31 1.44
C PRO A 86 -4.99 -8.32 2.04
N VAL A 87 -5.20 -7.63 3.17
CA VAL A 87 -6.53 -7.52 3.80
C VAL A 87 -7.47 -6.70 2.93
N VAL A 88 -7.02 -5.55 2.43
CA VAL A 88 -7.79 -4.72 1.50
C VAL A 88 -8.13 -5.48 0.22
N ALA A 89 -7.17 -6.22 -0.34
CA ALA A 89 -7.38 -7.06 -1.53
C ALA A 89 -8.44 -8.15 -1.28
N LYS A 90 -8.38 -8.81 -0.14
CA LYS A 90 -9.37 -9.82 0.25
C LYS A 90 -10.77 -9.23 0.34
N ILE A 91 -10.93 -8.06 0.99
CA ILE A 91 -12.23 -7.38 1.11
C ILE A 91 -12.77 -7.00 -0.28
N ALA A 92 -11.92 -6.45 -1.15
CA ALA A 92 -12.32 -6.10 -2.52
C ALA A 92 -12.80 -7.34 -3.31
N LYS A 93 -12.09 -8.46 -3.18
CA LYS A 93 -12.47 -9.72 -3.83
C LYS A 93 -13.77 -10.31 -3.28
N GLU A 94 -14.01 -10.21 -1.96
CA GLU A 94 -15.28 -10.60 -1.33
C GLU A 94 -16.47 -9.76 -1.85
N LEU A 95 -16.22 -8.49 -2.21
CA LEU A 95 -17.21 -7.61 -2.83
C LEU A 95 -17.39 -7.87 -4.33
N GLY A 96 -16.63 -8.80 -4.93
CA GLY A 96 -16.70 -9.11 -6.37
C GLY A 96 -16.03 -8.07 -7.26
N ILE A 97 -15.14 -7.24 -6.71
CA ILE A 97 -14.45 -6.15 -7.42
C ILE A 97 -13.22 -6.71 -8.13
N LEU A 98 -13.01 -6.34 -9.40
CA LEU A 98 -11.76 -6.69 -10.11
C LEU A 98 -10.57 -6.03 -9.42
N THR A 99 -9.69 -6.84 -8.84
CA THR A 99 -8.66 -6.37 -7.91
C THR A 99 -7.26 -6.50 -8.51
N VAL A 100 -6.64 -5.35 -8.80
CA VAL A 100 -5.27 -5.29 -9.33
C VAL A 100 -4.35 -4.63 -8.32
N ALA A 101 -3.24 -5.27 -7.97
CA ALA A 101 -2.22 -4.68 -7.11
C ALA A 101 -1.00 -4.23 -7.90
N VAL A 102 -0.50 -3.04 -7.58
CA VAL A 102 0.75 -2.49 -8.11
C VAL A 102 1.66 -2.16 -6.93
N VAL A 103 2.68 -3.00 -6.72
CA VAL A 103 3.51 -2.92 -5.52
C VAL A 103 4.99 -2.79 -5.82
N THR A 104 5.72 -2.07 -4.96
CA THR A 104 7.18 -1.93 -5.09
C THR A 104 7.92 -2.87 -4.16
N ARG A 105 9.00 -3.50 -4.65
CA ARG A 105 9.99 -4.17 -3.78
C ARG A 105 11.04 -3.16 -3.32
N PRO A 106 11.50 -3.24 -2.05
CA PRO A 106 12.49 -2.31 -1.52
C PRO A 106 13.81 -2.39 -2.29
N PHE A 107 14.64 -1.36 -2.17
CA PHE A 107 16.02 -1.39 -2.67
C PHE A 107 16.88 -2.35 -1.84
N ASP A 108 17.95 -2.87 -2.44
CA ASP A 108 18.86 -3.81 -1.75
C ASP A 108 19.52 -3.18 -0.51
N PHE A 109 19.76 -1.86 -0.53
CA PHE A 109 20.37 -1.13 0.58
C PHE A 109 19.42 -0.90 1.77
N GLU A 110 18.11 -1.11 1.61
CA GLU A 110 17.15 -0.96 2.72
C GLU A 110 17.19 -2.14 3.71
N GLY A 111 17.95 -3.18 3.39
CA GLY A 111 18.31 -4.26 4.30
C GLY A 111 17.46 -5.52 4.17
N LYS A 112 18.04 -6.65 4.60
CA LYS A 112 17.46 -8.00 4.43
C LYS A 112 16.12 -8.18 5.14
N LYS A 113 15.92 -7.56 6.31
CA LYS A 113 14.65 -7.65 7.06
C LYS A 113 13.50 -7.07 6.25
N ARG A 114 13.72 -5.94 5.56
CA ARG A 114 12.73 -5.27 4.72
C ARG A 114 12.42 -6.10 3.48
N ALA A 115 13.45 -6.66 2.84
CA ALA A 115 13.28 -7.56 1.70
C ALA A 115 12.48 -8.83 2.08
N ALA A 116 12.78 -9.46 3.21
CA ALA A 116 12.05 -10.64 3.67
C ALA A 116 10.56 -10.34 3.94
N ALA A 117 10.27 -9.23 4.64
CA ALA A 117 8.89 -8.79 4.86
C ALA A 117 8.18 -8.49 3.53
N ALA A 118 8.88 -7.89 2.55
CA ALA A 118 8.32 -7.61 1.25
C ALA A 118 7.93 -8.89 0.49
N GLU A 119 8.82 -9.88 0.42
CA GLU A 119 8.52 -11.16 -0.24
C GLU A 119 7.34 -11.87 0.43
N GLN A 120 7.27 -11.87 1.77
CA GLN A 120 6.14 -12.45 2.49
C GLN A 120 4.83 -11.75 2.12
N GLY A 121 4.76 -10.42 2.22
CA GLY A 121 3.54 -9.68 1.91
C GLY A 121 3.15 -9.79 0.43
N ILE A 122 4.11 -9.89 -0.48
CA ILE A 122 3.85 -10.10 -1.92
C ILE A 122 3.23 -11.46 -2.17
N ASN A 123 3.73 -12.51 -1.52
CA ASN A 123 3.17 -13.86 -1.64
C ASN A 123 1.72 -13.90 -1.16
N GLU A 124 1.45 -13.37 0.04
CA GLU A 124 0.08 -13.28 0.57
C GLU A 124 -0.85 -12.43 -0.32
N LEU A 125 -0.35 -11.31 -0.85
CA LEU A 125 -1.11 -10.46 -1.76
C LEU A 125 -1.42 -11.20 -3.07
N SER A 126 -0.48 -12.00 -3.58
CA SER A 126 -0.68 -12.75 -4.83
C SER A 126 -1.80 -13.79 -4.76
N GLU A 127 -2.11 -14.29 -3.58
CA GLU A 127 -3.21 -15.23 -3.36
C GLU A 127 -4.59 -14.53 -3.36
N THR A 128 -4.61 -13.22 -3.10
CA THR A 128 -5.84 -12.45 -2.88
C THR A 128 -6.26 -11.57 -4.05
N VAL A 129 -5.34 -11.20 -4.95
CA VAL A 129 -5.63 -10.33 -6.11
C VAL A 129 -5.87 -11.11 -7.40
N ASP A 130 -6.51 -10.49 -8.39
CA ASP A 130 -6.67 -11.06 -9.74
C ASP A 130 -5.43 -10.83 -10.60
N SER A 131 -4.72 -9.72 -10.38
CA SER A 131 -3.45 -9.43 -11.04
C SER A 131 -2.50 -8.69 -10.09
N LEU A 132 -1.21 -9.05 -10.15
CA LEU A 132 -0.16 -8.46 -9.34
C LEU A 132 0.98 -7.96 -10.22
N ILE A 133 1.19 -6.64 -10.21
CA ILE A 133 2.31 -5.98 -10.87
C ILE A 133 3.34 -5.64 -9.81
N THR A 134 4.53 -6.23 -9.92
CA THR A 134 5.62 -5.97 -8.98
C THR A 134 6.73 -5.15 -9.64
N ILE A 135 7.04 -4.02 -9.03
CA ILE A 135 8.07 -3.07 -9.50
C ILE A 135 9.29 -3.17 -8.58
N PRO A 136 10.41 -3.76 -9.04
CA PRO A 136 11.63 -3.80 -8.25
C PRO A 136 12.34 -2.45 -8.25
N ASN A 137 12.43 -1.77 -7.10
CA ASN A 137 13.04 -0.44 -7.00
C ASN A 137 14.49 -0.41 -7.51
N ASN A 138 15.25 -1.50 -7.39
CA ASN A 138 16.60 -1.61 -7.96
C ASN A 138 16.66 -1.40 -9.48
N LYS A 139 15.57 -1.67 -10.22
CA LYS A 139 15.52 -1.38 -11.67
C LYS A 139 15.42 0.13 -11.93
N LEU A 140 14.85 0.92 -11.02
CA LEU A 140 14.78 2.38 -11.14
C LEU A 140 16.18 3.00 -11.13
N LEU A 141 17.09 2.51 -10.27
CA LEU A 141 18.49 2.99 -10.22
C LEU A 141 19.23 2.82 -11.55
N LYS A 142 18.93 1.75 -12.31
CA LYS A 142 19.56 1.52 -13.62
C LYS A 142 19.09 2.54 -14.66
N VAL A 143 17.87 3.03 -14.54
CA VAL A 143 17.26 4.00 -15.45
C VAL A 143 17.65 5.44 -15.06
N LEU A 144 17.85 5.71 -13.76
CA LEU A 144 18.08 7.04 -13.21
C LEU A 144 19.52 7.56 -13.33
N GLY A 145 20.51 6.73 -13.71
CA GLY A 145 21.89 7.17 -13.95
C GLY A 145 22.68 7.59 -12.69
N LYS A 146 24.00 7.83 -12.84
CA LYS A 146 24.87 8.28 -11.74
C LYS A 146 24.64 9.78 -11.47
N GLY A 147 24.07 10.12 -10.31
CA GLY A 147 23.85 11.51 -9.87
C GLY A 147 22.48 11.76 -9.21
N THR A 148 21.56 10.79 -9.31
CA THR A 148 20.21 10.90 -8.75
C THR A 148 20.21 10.71 -7.24
N THR A 149 19.53 11.60 -6.51
CA THR A 149 19.42 11.51 -5.05
C THR A 149 18.40 10.45 -4.64
N LEU A 150 18.45 9.99 -3.38
CA LEU A 150 17.43 9.09 -2.82
C LEU A 150 16.02 9.66 -2.93
N LEU A 151 15.86 10.97 -2.74
CA LEU A 151 14.54 11.63 -2.86
C LEU A 151 14.02 11.55 -4.30
N ASP A 152 14.87 11.79 -5.28
CA ASP A 152 14.51 11.70 -6.70
C ASP A 152 14.11 10.28 -7.11
N ALA A 153 14.71 9.26 -6.48
CA ALA A 153 14.42 7.85 -6.74
C ALA A 153 13.06 7.39 -6.19
N PHE A 154 12.52 8.05 -5.16
CA PHE A 154 11.18 7.77 -4.61
C PHE A 154 10.07 8.61 -5.25
N ALA A 155 10.42 9.77 -5.84
CA ALA A 155 9.46 10.71 -6.40
C ALA A 155 9.03 10.41 -7.85
N LYS A 156 9.75 9.51 -8.55
CA LYS A 156 9.50 9.10 -9.94
C LYS A 156 9.08 7.65 -10.03
#